data_AF-A0AAX1EHW3-F1
#
_entry.id   AF-A0AAX1EHW3-F1
#
_cell.length_a   1.000
_cell.length_b   1.000
_cell.length_c   1.000
_cell.angle_alpha   90.00
_cell.angle_beta   90.00
_cell.angle_gamma   90.00
#
_symmetry.space_group_name_H-M   'P 1'
#
loop_
_entity.id
_entity.type
_entity.pdbx_description
1 polymer ?
#
loop_
_entity_poly.entity_id
_entity_poly.type
_entity_poly.pdbx_seq_one_letter_code
_entity_poly.pdbx_strand_id
1 'polypeptide(L)'
;MNKKVFLYGAVFGLISPIIGISAGLQISPVLGNILAFPVIILAYLTDKPFGTWGPSLILLAACLSVFIWTLLFGFISRIFTQSKSS
;
A
#
# COMPACT_ATOMS: atom_id res chain seq x y z
N MET A 1 -11.78 13.43 13.84
CA MET A 1 -11.05 12.51 12.94
C MET A 1 -10.67 13.25 11.67
N ASN A 2 -9.39 13.29 11.28
CA ASN A 2 -8.90 14.20 10.26
C ASN A 2 -9.09 13.60 8.85
N LYS A 3 -10.17 13.98 8.14
CA LYS A 3 -10.54 13.44 6.81
C LYS A 3 -9.40 13.48 5.79
N LYS A 4 -8.50 14.46 5.92
CA LYS A 4 -7.34 14.64 5.05
C LYS A 4 -6.36 13.46 5.13
N VAL A 5 -6.12 12.91 6.33
CA VAL A 5 -5.18 11.78 6.52
C VAL A 5 -5.66 10.52 5.81
N PHE A 6 -6.99 10.27 5.85
CA PHE A 6 -7.59 9.16 5.11
C PHE A 6 -7.46 9.36 3.60
N LEU A 7 -7.68 10.58 3.11
CA LEU A 7 -7.53 10.89 1.69
C LEU A 7 -6.08 10.68 1.22
N TYR A 8 -5.09 11.13 1.99
CA TYR A 8 -3.68 10.91 1.69
C TYR A 8 -3.32 9.42 1.69
N GLY A 9 -3.78 8.66 2.70
CA GLY A 9 -3.55 7.21 2.75
C GLY A 9 -4.19 6.47 1.58
N ALA A 10 -5.38 6.90 1.14
CA ALA A 10 -6.07 6.29 0.00
C ALA A 10 -5.38 6.58 -1.33
N VAL A 11 -5.00 7.84 -1.57
CA VAL A 11 -4.25 8.24 -2.78
C VAL A 11 -2.89 7.55 -2.81
N PHE A 12 -2.19 7.52 -1.67
CA PHE A 12 -0.91 6.84 -1.55
C PHE A 12 -1.06 5.33 -1.81
N GLY A 13 -2.08 4.68 -1.25
CA GLY A 13 -2.31 3.25 -1.46
C GLY A 13 -2.62 2.88 -2.90
N LEU A 14 -3.11 3.80 -3.71
CA LEU A 14 -3.37 3.56 -5.14
C LEU A 14 -2.09 3.69 -5.98
N ILE A 15 -1.22 4.63 -5.62
CA ILE A 15 0.02 4.94 -6.36
C ILE A 15 1.18 4.04 -5.90
N SER A 16 1.23 3.71 -4.61
CA SER A 16 2.33 2.97 -3.96
C SER A 16 2.66 1.64 -4.64
N PRO A 17 1.70 0.78 -5.04
CA PRO A 17 2.01 -0.45 -5.75
C PRO A 17 2.70 -0.23 -7.10
N ILE A 18 2.27 0.79 -7.86
CA ILE A 18 2.81 1.10 -9.19
C ILE A 18 4.25 1.59 -9.05
N ILE A 19 4.49 2.49 -8.10
CA ILE A 19 5.84 2.96 -7.77
C ILE A 19 6.68 1.80 -7.22
N GLY A 20 6.12 0.94 -6.37
CA GLY A 20 6.82 -0.19 -5.76
C GLY A 20 7.33 -1.19 -6.78
N ILE A 21 6.50 -1.57 -7.76
CA ILE A 21 6.92 -2.46 -8.86
C ILE A 21 8.04 -1.80 -9.69
N SER A 22 7.90 -0.51 -10.00
CA SER A 22 8.89 0.22 -10.82
C SER A 22 10.22 0.43 -10.09
N ALA A 23 10.16 0.86 -8.82
CA ALA A 23 11.32 1.07 -7.96
C ALA A 23 12.00 -0.24 -7.57
N GLY A 24 11.24 -1.33 -7.41
CA GLY A 24 11.75 -2.67 -7.18
C GLY A 24 12.63 -3.18 -8.31
N LEU A 25 12.27 -2.83 -9.55
CA LEU A 25 13.00 -3.24 -10.75
C LEU A 25 14.22 -2.36 -11.04
N GLN A 26 14.13 -1.04 -10.77
CA GLN A 26 15.14 -0.07 -11.21
C GLN A 26 16.07 0.45 -10.11
N ILE A 27 15.62 0.47 -8.84
CA ILE A 27 16.32 1.16 -7.75
C ILE A 27 16.78 0.17 -6.69
N SER A 28 15.84 -0.57 -6.10
CA SER A 28 16.13 -1.53 -5.05
C SER A 28 14.96 -2.49 -4.83
N PRO A 29 15.20 -3.82 -4.83
CA PRO A 29 14.17 -4.82 -4.52
C PRO A 29 13.54 -4.62 -3.14
N VAL A 30 14.30 -4.14 -2.16
CA VAL A 30 13.82 -3.92 -0.79
C VAL A 30 12.77 -2.82 -0.75
N LEU A 31 13.04 -1.69 -1.39
CA LEU A 31 12.13 -0.57 -1.43
C LEU A 31 10.85 -0.90 -2.20
N GLY A 32 10.99 -1.62 -3.32
CA GLY A 32 9.85 -2.11 -4.09
C GLY A 32 8.96 -3.03 -3.28
N ASN A 33 9.55 -3.93 -2.48
CA ASN A 33 8.80 -4.84 -1.62
C ASN A 33 8.02 -4.13 -0.52
N ILE A 34 8.55 -3.05 0.05
CA ILE A 34 7.85 -2.27 1.07
C ILE A 34 6.64 -1.54 0.47
N LEU A 35 6.82 -0.89 -0.68
CA LEU A 35 5.76 -0.13 -1.35
C LEU A 35 4.66 -1.04 -1.91
N ALA A 36 5.06 -2.12 -2.57
CA ALA A 36 4.14 -3.11 -3.16
C ALA A 36 3.68 -4.20 -2.16
N PHE A 37 3.96 -4.05 -0.87
CA PHE A 37 3.66 -5.05 0.16
C PHE A 37 2.22 -5.61 0.11
N PRO A 38 1.16 -4.79 -0.04
CA PRO A 38 -0.21 -5.29 -0.19
C PRO A 38 -0.40 -6.25 -1.37
N VAL A 39 0.25 -5.94 -2.50
CA VAL A 39 0.17 -6.74 -3.73
C VAL A 39 0.99 -8.02 -3.57
N ILE A 40 2.14 -7.94 -2.90
CA ILE A 40 2.98 -9.10 -2.61
C ILE A 40 2.25 -10.11 -1.72
N ILE A 41 1.59 -9.65 -0.65
CA ILE A 41 0.77 -10.54 0.19
C ILE A 41 -0.28 -11.25 -0.65
N LEU A 42 -1.00 -10.50 -1.51
CA LEU A 42 -2.04 -11.10 -2.33
C LEU A 42 -1.46 -12.09 -3.36
N ALA A 43 -0.23 -11.88 -3.85
CA ALA A 43 0.49 -12.83 -4.69
C ALA A 43 0.86 -14.11 -3.93
N TYR A 44 1.31 -14.00 -2.68
CA TYR A 44 1.53 -15.16 -1.82
C TYR A 44 0.23 -15.91 -1.51
N LEU A 45 -0.88 -15.22 -1.28
CA LEU A 45 -2.17 -15.86 -0.99
C LEU A 45 -2.80 -16.56 -2.20
N THR A 46 -2.43 -16.14 -3.41
CA THR A 46 -3.01 -16.66 -4.65
C THR A 46 -2.07 -17.60 -5.41
N ASP A 47 -0.85 -17.80 -4.91
CA ASP A 47 0.24 -18.53 -5.57
C ASP A 47 0.43 -18.14 -7.04
N LYS A 48 0.15 -16.87 -7.37
CA LYS A 48 0.17 -16.35 -8.74
C LYS A 48 0.94 -15.04 -8.81
N PRO A 49 1.91 -14.90 -9.73
CA PRO A 49 2.63 -13.65 -9.91
C PRO A 49 1.70 -12.57 -10.47
N PHE A 50 1.92 -11.32 -10.06
CA PHE A 50 1.09 -10.16 -10.41
C PHE A 50 0.80 -10.04 -11.92
N GLY A 51 1.79 -10.31 -12.78
CA GLY A 51 1.64 -10.23 -14.23
C GLY A 51 0.67 -11.26 -14.86
N THR A 52 0.19 -12.23 -14.10
CA THR A 52 -0.77 -13.26 -14.55
C THR A 52 -2.19 -13.01 -14.08
N TRP A 53 -2.42 -11.93 -13.33
CA TRP A 53 -3.72 -11.67 -12.74
C TRP A 53 -4.73 -11.14 -13.75
N GLY A 54 -5.96 -11.63 -13.63
CA GLY A 54 -7.09 -11.05 -14.34
C GLY A 54 -7.51 -9.69 -13.75
N PRO A 55 -8.35 -8.93 -14.47
CA PRO A 55 -8.79 -7.60 -14.05
C PRO A 55 -9.42 -7.54 -12.66
N SER A 56 -10.15 -8.59 -12.26
CA SER A 56 -10.78 -8.70 -10.95
C SER A 56 -9.78 -8.77 -9.79
N LEU A 57 -8.71 -9.54 -9.95
CA LEU A 57 -7.63 -9.67 -8.97
C LEU A 57 -6.84 -8.37 -8.84
N ILE A 58 -6.58 -7.70 -9.96
CA ILE A 58 -5.91 -6.39 -9.98
C ILE A 58 -6.76 -5.35 -9.23
N LEU A 59 -8.07 -5.31 -9.48
CA LEU A 59 -8.98 -4.41 -8.77
C LEU A 59 -9.01 -4.69 -7.27
N LEU A 60 -9.06 -5.97 -6.89
CA LEU A 60 -9.04 -6.39 -5.50
C LEU A 60 -7.72 -6.00 -4.81
N ALA A 61 -6.60 -6.16 -5.50
CA ALA A 61 -5.29 -5.73 -5.01
C ALA A 61 -5.20 -4.22 -4.79
N ALA A 62 -5.77 -3.43 -5.72
CA ALA A 62 -5.83 -1.99 -5.58
C ALA A 62 -6.68 -1.59 -4.36
N CYS A 63 -7.86 -2.19 -4.18
CA CYS A 63 -8.70 -1.96 -3.00
C CYS A 63 -7.99 -2.34 -1.70
N LEU A 64 -7.32 -3.51 -1.67
CA LEU A 64 -6.56 -3.97 -0.52
C LEU A 64 -5.41 -3.02 -0.18
N SER A 65 -4.70 -2.54 -1.20
CA SER A 65 -3.62 -1.58 -1.03
C SER A 65 -4.10 -0.24 -0.47
N VAL A 66 -5.17 0.31 -1.03
CA VAL A 66 -5.84 1.52 -0.52
C VAL A 66 -6.22 1.34 0.95
N PHE A 67 -6.83 0.21 1.30
CA PHE A 67 -7.26 -0.08 2.65
C PHE A 67 -6.07 -0.15 3.64
N ILE A 68 -5.03 -0.93 3.31
CA ILE A 68 -3.86 -1.11 4.16
C ILE A 68 -3.12 0.22 4.39
N TRP A 69 -2.86 0.98 3.32
CA TRP A 69 -2.16 2.26 3.43
C TRP A 69 -2.97 3.31 4.18
N THR A 70 -4.29 3.32 3.99
CA THR A 70 -5.19 4.20 4.75
C THR A 70 -5.15 3.88 6.25
N LEU A 71 -5.16 2.60 6.63
CA LEU A 71 -5.04 2.18 8.02
C LEU A 71 -3.66 2.55 8.60
N LEU A 72 -2.58 2.32 7.87
CA LEU A 72 -1.23 2.67 8.29
C LEU A 72 -1.08 4.17 8.55
N PHE A 73 -1.50 5.02 7.61
CA PHE A 73 -1.47 6.47 7.79
C PHE A 73 -2.36 6.92 8.94
N GLY A 74 -3.54 6.31 9.09
CA GLY A 74 -4.44 6.54 10.23
C GLY A 74 -3.75 6.21 11.57
N PHE A 75 -3.10 5.06 11.66
CA PHE A 75 -2.41 4.61 12.87
C PHE A 75 -1.20 5.50 13.21
N ILE A 76 -0.35 5.79 12.22
CA ILE A 76 0.81 6.68 12.37
C ILE A 76 0.35 8.06 12.84
N SER A 77 -0.70 8.63 12.22
CA SER A 77 -1.20 9.94 12.62
C SER A 77 -1.67 9.99 14.08
N ARG A 78 -2.24 8.89 14.59
CA ARG A 78 -2.64 8.78 16.00
C ARG A 78 -1.42 8.75 16.92
N ILE A 79 -0.40 7.95 16.60
CA ILE A 79 0.83 7.88 17.41
C ILE A 79 1.52 9.25 17.45
N PHE A 80 1.69 9.91 16.30
CA PHE A 80 2.32 11.24 16.26
C PHE A 80 1.51 12.31 17.01
N THR A 81 0.18 12.21 16.99
CA THR A 81 -0.68 13.11 17.77
C THR A 81 -0.51 12.87 19.28
N GLN A 82 -0.42 11.61 19.72
CA GLN A 82 -0.16 11.25 21.12
C GLN A 82 1.22 11.73 21.58
N SER A 83 2.25 11.58 20.73
CA SER A 83 3.62 12.00 21.04
C SER A 83 3.81 13.51 21.17
N LYS A 84 2.92 14.33 20.60
CA LYS A 84 3.01 15.80 20.67
C LYS A 84 2.23 16.40 21.86
N SER A 85 1.49 15.55 22.58
CA SER A 85 0.69 15.90 23.76
C SER A 85 1.38 15.55 25.09
N SER A 86 2.61 15.01 25.03
CA SER A 86 3.49 14.77 26.18
C SER A 86 4.69 15.71 26.10
#